data_AF-A0A9E4BE94-F1
#
_entry.id   AF-A0A9E4BE94-F1
#
_cell.length_a   1.000
_cell.length_b   1.000
_cell.length_c   1.000
_cell.angle_alpha   90.00
_cell.angle_beta   90.00
_cell.angle_gamma   90.00
#
_symmetry.space_group_name_H-M   'P 1'
#
loop_
_entity.id
_entity.type
_entity.pdbx_description
1 polymer ?
#
loop_
_entity_poly.entity_id
_entity_poly.type
_entity_poly.pdbx_seq_one_letter_code
_entity_poly.pdbx_strand_id
1 'polypeptide(L)'
;GAIGDAFTGEHFERLLTGKSFWLWTRNSLTVATGTTVLGLAFAIPAGYAFSRFKFSGRTQAMFAVLLVQMFPGVIILVPYFMVMKTLGLLNTSIGLILAYSVTALPLCIWMLKGFFDTVPRELEEAARCSAASSCRCRCRRWR
;
A
#
# COMPACT_ATOMS: atom_id res chain seq x y z
N GLY A 1 -36.10 -23.35 -19.92
CA GLY A 1 -34.87 -23.02 -19.19
C GLY A 1 -33.69 -23.49 -20.00
N ALA A 2 -33.16 -22.62 -20.85
CA ALA A 2 -31.92 -22.85 -21.58
C ALA A 2 -30.99 -21.71 -21.18
N ILE A 3 -30.03 -22.02 -20.32
CA ILE A 3 -28.87 -21.17 -20.02
C ILE A 3 -27.91 -21.34 -21.20
N GLY A 4 -28.15 -20.61 -22.29
CA GLY A 4 -27.37 -20.79 -23.51
C GLY A 4 -27.95 -20.07 -24.71
N ASP A 5 -28.08 -18.74 -24.62
CA ASP A 5 -28.16 -17.93 -25.82
C ASP A 5 -26.78 -17.88 -26.49
N ALA A 6 -26.74 -17.77 -27.82
CA ALA A 6 -25.50 -17.68 -28.58
C ALA A 6 -24.58 -16.58 -28.04
N PHE A 7 -23.26 -16.78 -28.14
CA PHE A 7 -22.27 -15.77 -27.72
C PHE A 7 -22.52 -14.45 -28.48
N THR A 8 -23.16 -13.49 -27.81
CA THR A 8 -23.56 -12.20 -28.39
C THR A 8 -22.71 -11.09 -27.78
N GLY A 9 -21.92 -10.42 -28.63
CA GLY A 9 -21.04 -9.31 -28.23
C GLY A 9 -21.75 -7.97 -28.02
N GLU A 10 -23.06 -7.91 -28.29
CA GLU A 10 -23.83 -6.67 -28.37
C GLU A 10 -23.89 -5.91 -27.04
N HIS A 11 -23.96 -6.64 -25.91
CA HIS A 11 -23.91 -6.02 -24.58
C HIS A 11 -22.53 -5.43 -24.25
N PHE A 12 -21.44 -6.06 -24.70
CA PHE A 12 -20.08 -5.54 -24.51
C PHE A 12 -19.85 -4.28 -25.36
N GLU A 13 -20.32 -4.27 -26.61
CA GLU A 13 -20.19 -3.11 -27.50
C GLU A 13 -20.97 -1.90 -26.96
N ARG A 14 -22.18 -2.12 -26.43
CA ARG A 14 -23.00 -1.08 -25.77
C ARG A 14 -22.34 -0.54 -24.49
N LEU A 15 -21.64 -1.37 -23.73
CA LEU A 15 -20.90 -0.93 -22.53
C LEU A 15 -19.65 -0.12 -22.90
N LEU A 16 -18.88 -0.56 -23.90
CA LEU A 16 -17.63 0.08 -24.32
C LEU A 16 -17.85 1.41 -25.05
N THR A 17 -18.98 1.57 -25.75
CA THR A 17 -19.36 2.83 -26.43
C THR A 17 -20.00 3.84 -25.49
N GLY A 18 -20.44 3.40 -24.29
CA GLY A 18 -21.03 4.27 -23.28
C GLY A 18 -20.01 5.23 -22.66
N LYS A 19 -20.23 6.55 -22.78
CA LYS A 19 -19.37 7.57 -22.13
C LYS A 19 -19.27 7.41 -20.61
N SER A 20 -20.33 6.93 -19.95
CA SER A 20 -20.36 6.70 -18.51
C SER A 20 -19.37 5.62 -18.05
N PHE A 21 -19.13 4.59 -18.87
CA PHE A 21 -18.17 3.53 -18.57
C PHE A 21 -16.75 4.09 -18.45
N TRP A 22 -16.32 4.87 -19.45
CA TRP A 22 -14.99 5.50 -19.45
C TRP A 22 -14.80 6.50 -18.31
N LEU A 23 -15.86 7.23 -17.92
CA LEU A 23 -15.82 8.15 -16.77
C LEU A 23 -15.60 7.40 -15.46
N TRP A 24 -16.35 6.32 -15.20
CA TRP A 24 -16.18 5.52 -14.00
C TRP A 24 -14.83 4.81 -13.97
N THR A 25 -14.40 4.24 -15.09
CA THR A 25 -13.07 3.61 -15.20
C THR A 25 -11.96 4.62 -14.91
N ARG A 26 -12.03 5.84 -15.44
CA ARG A 26 -11.03 6.90 -15.14
C ARG A 26 -11.05 7.32 -13.67
N ASN A 27 -12.23 7.43 -13.06
CA ASN A 27 -12.36 7.76 -11.64
C ASN A 27 -11.75 6.67 -10.76
N SER A 28 -12.08 5.40 -11.02
CA SER A 28 -11.50 4.25 -10.32
C SER A 28 -10.00 4.15 -10.51
N LEU A 29 -9.50 4.38 -11.74
CA LEU A 29 -8.05 4.37 -12.03
C LEU A 29 -7.33 5.46 -11.23
N THR A 30 -7.88 6.68 -11.21
CA THR A 30 -7.31 7.81 -10.45
C THR A 30 -7.27 7.50 -8.95
N VAL A 31 -8.35 6.93 -8.41
CA VAL A 31 -8.42 6.52 -7.00
C VAL A 31 -7.42 5.41 -6.70
N ALA A 32 -7.32 4.39 -7.56
CA ALA A 32 -6.40 3.27 -7.38
C ALA A 32 -4.95 3.74 -7.40
N THR A 33 -4.55 4.52 -8.42
CA THR A 33 -3.18 5.05 -8.53
C THR A 33 -2.86 5.97 -7.36
N GLY A 34 -3.75 6.88 -6.97
CA GLY A 34 -3.56 7.76 -5.82
C GLY A 34 -3.38 6.98 -4.52
N THR A 35 -4.18 5.95 -4.31
CA THR A 35 -4.09 5.06 -3.14
C THR A 35 -2.76 4.32 -3.10
N THR A 36 -2.31 3.76 -4.23
CA THR A 36 -1.03 3.04 -4.30
C THR A 36 0.15 3.95 -4.03
N VAL A 37 0.18 5.15 -4.64
CA VAL A 37 1.28 6.10 -4.46
C VAL A 37 1.36 6.57 -3.01
N LEU A 38 0.24 7.00 -2.41
CA LEU A 38 0.22 7.41 -1.01
C LEU A 38 0.53 6.24 -0.07
N GLY A 39 -0.06 5.07 -0.32
CA GLY A 39 0.19 3.87 0.46
C GLY A 39 1.66 3.48 0.48
N LEU A 40 2.34 3.49 -0.67
CA LEU A 40 3.77 3.23 -0.77
C LEU A 40 4.60 4.31 -0.08
N ALA A 41 4.25 5.58 -0.25
CA ALA A 41 4.98 6.69 0.38
C ALA A 41 5.06 6.56 1.91
N PHE A 42 4.02 6.04 2.55
CA PHE A 42 4.02 5.75 3.99
C PHE A 42 4.53 4.35 4.34
N ALA A 43 4.22 3.33 3.53
CA ALA A 43 4.61 1.95 3.81
C ALA A 43 6.11 1.69 3.66
N ILE A 44 6.78 2.38 2.71
CA ILE A 44 8.25 2.29 2.50
C ILE A 44 9.03 2.67 3.77
N PRO A 45 8.90 3.90 4.30
CA PRO A 45 9.64 4.29 5.50
C PRO A 45 9.24 3.48 6.73
N ALA A 46 7.94 3.14 6.88
CA ALA A 46 7.48 2.32 7.98
C ALA A 46 8.07 0.90 7.92
N GLY A 47 7.97 0.20 6.79
CA GLY A 47 8.55 -1.13 6.60
C GLY A 47 10.06 -1.15 6.79
N TYR A 48 10.76 -0.13 6.28
CA TYR A 48 12.19 0.04 6.51
C TYR A 48 12.51 0.21 7.99
N ALA A 49 11.73 1.05 8.69
CA ALA A 49 11.93 1.30 10.11
C ALA A 49 11.73 0.03 10.95
N PHE A 50 10.67 -0.74 10.69
CA PHE A 50 10.41 -2.00 11.39
C PHE A 50 11.43 -3.10 11.08
N SER A 51 12.02 -3.12 9.88
CA SER A 51 13.09 -4.07 9.53
C SER A 51 14.43 -3.67 10.14
N ARG A 52 14.79 -2.37 10.09
CA ARG A 52 16.13 -1.90 10.45
C ARG A 52 16.29 -1.52 11.92
N PHE A 53 15.32 -0.83 12.51
CA PHE A 53 15.38 -0.43 13.92
C PHE A 53 15.03 -1.62 14.81
N LYS A 54 15.98 -2.03 15.65
CA LYS A 54 15.78 -3.06 16.67
C LYS A 54 15.26 -2.39 17.94
N PHE A 55 13.94 -2.24 18.07
CA PHE A 55 13.30 -1.80 19.30
C PHE A 55 12.73 -2.99 20.08
N SER A 56 12.71 -2.90 21.41
CA SER A 56 12.09 -3.90 22.27
C SER A 56 10.58 -3.88 22.03
N GLY A 57 9.99 -5.01 21.60
CA GLY A 57 8.57 -5.12 21.25
C GLY A 57 8.23 -5.11 19.76
N ARG A 58 9.20 -5.12 18.84
CA ARG A 58 8.93 -5.07 17.38
C ARG A 58 7.97 -6.14 16.85
N THR A 59 8.14 -7.37 17.32
CA THR A 59 7.31 -8.49 16.88
C THR A 59 5.88 -8.32 17.39
N GLN A 60 5.72 -7.90 18.65
CA GLN A 60 4.42 -7.65 19.25
C GLN A 60 3.70 -6.47 18.59
N ALA A 61 4.41 -5.37 18.29
CA ALA A 61 3.83 -4.22 17.59
C ALA A 61 3.31 -4.60 16.19
N MET A 62 4.04 -5.42 15.45
CA MET A 62 3.57 -5.87 14.15
C MET A 62 2.42 -6.88 14.23
N PHE A 63 2.46 -7.79 15.20
CA PHE A 63 1.31 -8.67 15.47
C PHE A 63 0.07 -7.85 15.84
N ALA A 64 0.21 -6.80 16.66
CA ALA A 64 -0.89 -5.89 17.01
C ALA A 64 -1.47 -5.21 15.77
N VAL A 65 -0.63 -4.74 14.84
CA VAL A 65 -1.08 -4.17 13.56
C VAL A 65 -1.87 -5.18 12.71
N LEU A 66 -1.45 -6.45 12.70
CA LEU A 66 -2.21 -7.54 12.04
C LEU A 66 -3.52 -7.85 12.76
N LEU A 67 -3.54 -7.84 14.09
CA LEU A 67 -4.76 -8.09 14.88
C LEU A 67 -5.83 -7.01 14.61
N VAL A 68 -5.41 -5.75 14.44
CA VAL A 68 -6.32 -4.66 14.07
C VAL A 68 -6.94 -4.89 12.68
N GLN A 69 -6.25 -5.55 11.75
CA GLN A 69 -6.83 -5.92 10.44
C GLN A 69 -7.84 -7.06 10.51
N MET A 70 -7.81 -7.88 11.56
CA MET A 70 -8.81 -8.93 11.76
C MET A 70 -10.14 -8.37 12.25
N PHE A 71 -10.16 -7.13 12.74
CA PHE A 71 -11.42 -6.43 12.99
C PHE A 71 -12.12 -6.14 11.66
N PRO A 72 -13.44 -6.43 11.56
CA PRO A 72 -14.18 -6.19 10.34
C PRO A 72 -14.24 -4.68 10.04
N GLY A 73 -13.85 -4.29 8.83
CA GLY A 73 -13.78 -2.89 8.40
C GLY A 73 -15.09 -2.11 8.54
N VAL A 74 -16.22 -2.82 8.62
CA VAL A 74 -17.55 -2.23 8.88
C VAL A 74 -17.61 -1.47 10.22
N ILE A 75 -16.90 -1.92 11.25
CA ILE A 75 -16.88 -1.25 12.56
C ILE A 75 -16.15 0.10 12.47
N ILE A 76 -15.10 0.17 11.65
CA ILE A 76 -14.29 1.37 11.45
C ILE A 76 -15.02 2.38 10.54
N LEU A 77 -16.03 1.94 9.78
CA LEU A 77 -16.75 2.78 8.83
C LEU A 77 -17.43 3.99 9.49
N VAL A 78 -18.08 3.81 10.65
CA VAL A 78 -18.80 4.89 11.35
C VAL A 78 -17.85 6.02 11.81
N PRO A 79 -16.79 5.74 12.59
CA PRO A 79 -15.87 6.79 13.01
C PRO A 79 -15.12 7.39 11.81
N TYR A 80 -14.80 6.59 10.80
CA TYR A 80 -14.18 7.08 9.56
C TYR A 80 -15.10 8.06 8.81
N PHE A 81 -16.39 7.73 8.69
CA PHE A 81 -17.38 8.60 8.08
C PHE A 81 -17.52 9.93 8.82
N MET A 82 -17.48 9.93 10.16
CA MET A 82 -17.48 11.16 10.94
C MET A 82 -16.27 12.05 10.64
N VAL A 83 -15.06 11.48 10.56
CA VAL A 83 -13.83 12.23 10.22
C VAL A 83 -13.91 12.80 8.81
N MET A 84 -14.38 12.03 7.84
CA MET A 84 -14.54 12.52 6.47
C MET A 84 -15.62 13.60 6.36
N LYS A 85 -16.67 13.50 7.18
CA LYS A 85 -17.73 14.52 7.28
C LYS A 85 -17.20 15.84 7.84
N THR A 86 -16.41 15.81 8.91
CA THR A 86 -15.84 17.03 9.49
C THR A 86 -14.84 17.70 8.56
N LEU A 87 -14.10 16.91 7.78
CA LEU A 87 -13.18 17.41 6.76
C LEU A 87 -13.88 17.92 5.49
N GLY A 88 -15.18 17.67 5.31
CA GLY A 88 -15.92 18.03 4.10
C GLY A 88 -15.54 17.21 2.86
N LEU A 89 -14.81 16.10 3.04
CA LEU A 89 -14.30 15.25 1.95
C LEU A 89 -15.25 14.10 1.58
N LEU A 90 -16.49 14.12 2.10
CA LEU A 90 -17.52 13.15 1.77
C LEU A 90 -17.81 13.12 0.27
N ASN A 91 -17.90 11.92 -0.30
CA ASN A 91 -18.15 11.66 -1.72
C ASN A 91 -17.09 12.22 -2.69
N THR A 92 -15.89 12.57 -2.21
CA THR A 92 -14.77 13.00 -3.07
C THR A 92 -13.81 11.84 -3.35
N SER A 93 -13.15 11.88 -4.51
CA SER A 93 -12.09 10.91 -4.84
C SER A 93 -10.96 10.91 -3.81
N ILE A 94 -10.67 12.06 -3.20
CA ILE A 94 -9.63 12.22 -2.18
C ILE A 94 -10.01 11.48 -0.89
N GLY A 95 -11.27 11.60 -0.43
CA GLY A 95 -11.76 10.86 0.74
C GLY A 95 -11.72 9.34 0.55
N LEU A 96 -11.99 8.85 -0.67
CA LEU A 96 -11.84 7.43 -1.02
C LEU A 96 -10.39 6.98 -1.04
N ILE A 97 -9.49 7.78 -1.63
CA ILE A 97 -8.05 7.48 -1.68
C ILE A 97 -7.50 7.33 -0.25
N LEU A 98 -7.83 8.25 0.65
CA LEU A 98 -7.42 8.17 2.05
C LEU A 98 -7.97 6.92 2.72
N ALA A 99 -9.23 6.56 2.47
CA ALA A 99 -9.89 5.41 3.09
C ALA A 99 -9.16 4.12 2.72
N TYR A 100 -8.98 3.91 1.42
CA TYR A 100 -8.33 2.71 0.92
C TYR A 100 -6.87 2.65 1.35
N SER A 101 -6.17 3.79 1.38
CA SER A 101 -4.77 3.83 1.80
C SER A 101 -4.62 3.32 3.24
N VAL A 102 -5.38 3.86 4.20
CA VAL A 102 -5.28 3.48 5.62
C VAL A 102 -5.59 2.00 5.84
N THR A 103 -6.59 1.45 5.14
CA THR A 103 -6.93 0.02 5.25
C THR A 103 -5.91 -0.91 4.61
N ALA A 104 -5.18 -0.45 3.58
CA ALA A 104 -4.16 -1.24 2.90
C ALA A 104 -2.78 -1.14 3.60
N LEU A 105 -2.51 -0.06 4.34
CA LEU A 105 -1.21 0.21 4.98
C LEU A 105 -0.68 -0.95 5.84
N PRO A 106 -1.45 -1.55 6.77
CA PRO A 106 -0.96 -2.64 7.61
C PRO A 106 -0.37 -3.81 6.83
N LEU A 107 -1.09 -4.24 5.78
CA LEU A 107 -0.69 -5.33 4.90
C LEU A 107 0.54 -4.94 4.08
N CYS A 108 0.54 -3.73 3.50
CA CYS A 108 1.67 -3.23 2.73
C CYS A 108 2.94 -3.15 3.58
N ILE A 109 2.86 -2.60 4.80
CA ILE A 109 4.00 -2.49 5.72
C ILE A 109 4.53 -3.88 6.08
N TRP A 110 3.64 -4.83 6.38
CA TRP A 110 4.02 -6.21 6.68
C TRP A 110 4.76 -6.87 5.52
N MET A 111 4.20 -6.74 4.31
CA MET A 111 4.79 -7.30 3.09
C MET A 111 6.16 -6.67 2.81
N LEU A 112 6.26 -5.35 2.90
CA LEU A 112 7.49 -4.62 2.61
C LEU A 112 8.59 -4.90 3.63
N LYS A 113 8.25 -5.03 4.92
CA LYS A 113 9.20 -5.51 5.92
C LYS A 113 9.70 -6.91 5.56
N GLY A 114 8.81 -7.82 5.16
CA GLY A 114 9.20 -9.15 4.72
C GLY A 114 10.24 -9.10 3.60
N PHE A 115 10.05 -8.22 2.61
CA PHE A 115 11.04 -7.98 1.56
C PHE A 115 12.35 -7.39 2.12
N PHE A 116 12.30 -6.34 2.93
CA PHE A 116 13.51 -5.72 3.49
C PHE A 116 14.31 -6.66 4.40
N ASP A 117 13.64 -7.58 5.11
CA ASP A 117 14.29 -8.58 5.95
C ASP A 117 15.09 -9.62 5.13
N THR A 118 14.75 -9.83 3.86
CA THR A 118 15.52 -10.73 2.97
C THR A 118 16.83 -10.12 2.46
N VAL A 119 16.95 -8.79 2.46
CA VAL A 119 18.14 -8.10 1.94
C VAL A 119 19.23 -8.08 3.02
N PRO A 120 20.40 -8.71 2.80
CA PRO A 120 21.45 -8.76 3.81
C PRO A 120 21.99 -7.37 4.12
N ARG A 121 22.21 -7.12 5.41
CA ARG A 121 22.67 -5.82 5.93
C ARG A 121 23.99 -5.34 5.33
N GLU A 122 24.82 -6.29 4.92
CA GLU A 122 26.15 -6.09 4.36
C GLU A 122 26.11 -5.37 3.02
N LEU A 123 25.06 -5.59 2.21
CA LEU A 123 24.89 -4.89 0.92
C LEU A 123 24.60 -3.40 1.12
N GLU A 124 23.79 -3.04 2.11
CA GLU A 124 23.58 -1.64 2.49
C GLU A 124 24.87 -1.00 3.03
N GLU A 125 25.64 -1.74 3.83
CA GLU A 125 26.92 -1.26 4.37
C GLU A 125 27.95 -1.05 3.26
N ALA A 126 28.04 -1.97 2.30
CA ALA A 126 28.89 -1.85 1.13
C ALA A 126 28.46 -0.66 0.25
N ALA A 127 27.16 -0.50 -0.03
CA ALA A 127 26.62 0.61 -0.79
C ALA A 127 26.93 1.98 -0.16
N ARG A 128 26.78 2.10 1.17
CA ARG A 128 27.18 3.31 1.91
C ARG A 128 28.69 3.57 1.84
N CYS A 129 29.50 2.50 1.90
CA CYS A 129 30.96 2.63 1.77
C CYS A 129 31.40 3.04 0.36
N SER A 130 30.71 2.60 -0.70
CA SER A 130 31.02 2.99 -2.09
C SER A 130 30.45 4.36 -2.48
N ALA A 131 29.36 4.82 -1.86
CA ALA A 131 28.80 6.15 -2.09
C ALA A 131 29.54 7.26 -1.32
N ALA A 132 30.18 6.93 -0.20
CA ALA A 132 31.08 7.85 0.50
C ALA A 132 32.50 7.71 -0.07
N SER A 133 32.96 8.70 -0.84
CA SER A 133 34.31 8.79 -1.45
C SER A 133 35.47 8.93 -0.43
N SER A 134 35.41 8.23 0.70
CA SER A 134 36.48 8.15 1.70
C SER A 134 36.69 6.69 2.10
N CYS A 135 37.27 5.93 1.17
CA CYS A 135 37.85 4.62 1.39
C CYS A 135 39.04 4.70 2.36
N ARG A 136 38.78 4.86 3.68
CA ARG A 136 39.82 4.68 4.70
C ARG A 136 39.50 3.59 5.73
N CYS A 137 38.34 2.92 5.67
CA CYS A 137 37.93 2.05 6.77
C CYS A 137 37.97 0.53 6.56
N ARG A 138 38.19 -0.05 5.37
CA ARG A 138 38.15 -1.54 5.30
C ARG A 138 38.90 -2.28 4.17
N CYS A 139 40.05 -1.80 3.72
CA CYS A 139 40.99 -2.67 2.98
C CYS A 139 41.85 -3.58 3.88
N ARG A 140 41.71 -3.53 5.22
CA ARG A 140 42.52 -4.35 6.14
C ARG A 140 41.95 -5.73 6.51
N ARG A 141 40.79 -6.14 5.97
CA ARG A 141 40.13 -7.42 6.32
C ARG A 141 39.90 -8.38 5.14
N TRP A 142 40.46 -8.08 3.98
CA TRP A 142 40.53 -9.01 2.84
C TRP A 142 41.97 -9.50 2.64
N ARG A 143 42.54 -10.05 3.71
CA ARG A 143 43.61 -11.06 3.70
C ARG A 143 43.16 -12.20 4.59
#